data_AF-A0AAU4WVG4-F1
#
_entry.id   AF-A0AAU4WVG4-F1
#
_cell.length_a   1.000
_cell.length_b   1.000
_cell.length_c   1.000
_cell.angle_alpha   90.00
_cell.angle_beta   90.00
_cell.angle_gamma   90.00
#
_symmetry.space_group_name_H-M   'P 1'
#
loop_
_entity.id
_entity.type
_entity.pdbx_description
1 polymer ?
#
loop_
_entity_poly.entity_id
_entity_poly.type
_entity_poly.pdbx_seq_one_letter_code
_entity_poly.pdbx_strand_id
1 'polypeptide(L)'
;MGSYFVNEVTVVGIQPSAHGVGLVDLTVTLWCENAVAGAEPVWDLIRAGNLNRTGLWHDLAPEDRHAWLSVALWSGEYQRQGRPDTPAGQVFTLDGRHIVDRDSFYCAIGEAINGPGGYFGWNLDALDDCLRGGWGATAPFALHWDSSAEARARLAERVPTGDGEVSLFDLLLEILEERGVSVILR
;
A
#
# COMPACT_ATOMS: atom_id res chain seq x y z
N MET A 1 -15.55 0.57 -2.52
CA MET A 1 -15.08 -0.63 -1.79
C MET A 1 -14.38 -1.53 -2.80
N GLY A 2 -13.24 -2.10 -2.45
CA GLY A 2 -12.33 -2.81 -3.36
C GLY A 2 -12.77 -4.20 -3.79
N SER A 3 -11.88 -4.89 -4.49
CA SER A 3 -12.08 -6.28 -4.95
C SER A 3 -10.75 -7.00 -5.13
N TYR A 4 -10.72 -8.31 -4.86
CA TYR A 4 -9.63 -9.17 -5.30
C TYR A 4 -9.98 -9.92 -6.57
N PHE A 5 -8.95 -10.29 -7.33
CA PHE A 5 -9.08 -11.28 -8.38
C PHE A 5 -9.17 -12.69 -7.77
N VAL A 6 -10.18 -13.46 -8.19
CA VAL A 6 -10.39 -14.84 -7.76
C VAL A 6 -10.34 -15.78 -8.96
N ASN A 7 -9.70 -16.94 -8.80
CA ASN A 7 -9.72 -18.03 -9.76
C ASN A 7 -9.81 -19.39 -9.03
N GLU A 8 -9.75 -20.49 -9.79
CA GLU A 8 -9.77 -21.87 -9.26
C GLU A 8 -10.93 -22.16 -8.29
N VAL A 9 -12.08 -21.51 -8.50
CA VAL A 9 -13.24 -21.63 -7.63
C VAL A 9 -13.84 -23.03 -7.77
N THR A 10 -13.78 -23.79 -6.67
CA THR A 10 -14.34 -25.14 -6.56
C THR A 10 -15.39 -25.16 -5.46
N VAL A 11 -16.59 -25.61 -5.78
CA VAL A 11 -17.65 -25.82 -4.78
C VAL A 11 -17.36 -27.10 -4.01
N VAL A 12 -17.22 -26.99 -2.69
CA VAL A 12 -16.94 -28.12 -1.79
C VAL A 12 -18.12 -28.42 -0.85
N GLY A 13 -19.13 -27.56 -0.82
CA GLY A 13 -20.34 -27.75 -0.05
C GLY A 13 -21.51 -26.96 -0.63
N ILE A 14 -22.70 -27.53 -0.51
CA ILE A 14 -23.97 -26.92 -0.95
C ILE A 14 -25.00 -27.23 0.13
N GLN A 15 -25.71 -26.21 0.60
CA GLN A 15 -26.84 -26.38 1.52
C GLN A 15 -27.98 -25.41 1.17
N PRO A 16 -29.25 -25.73 1.50
CA PRO A 16 -30.35 -24.77 1.36
C PRO A 16 -30.07 -23.49 2.16
N SER A 17 -30.30 -22.33 1.55
CA SER A 17 -30.06 -21.04 2.19
C SER A 17 -31.19 -20.65 3.15
N ALA A 18 -30.83 -20.00 4.25
CA ALA A 18 -31.80 -19.39 5.16
C ALA A 18 -32.51 -18.15 4.56
N HIS A 19 -31.99 -17.61 3.45
CA HIS A 19 -32.47 -16.36 2.86
C HIS A 19 -33.68 -16.52 1.92
N GLY A 20 -34.10 -17.74 1.58
CA GLY A 20 -35.29 -17.95 0.76
C GLY A 20 -35.43 -19.34 0.17
N VAL A 21 -36.66 -19.71 -0.18
CA VAL A 21 -36.97 -21.00 -0.83
C VAL A 21 -36.31 -21.05 -2.21
N GLY A 22 -35.58 -22.13 -2.47
CA GLY A 22 -34.88 -22.35 -3.75
C GLY A 22 -33.49 -21.70 -3.85
N LEU A 23 -33.05 -20.98 -2.80
CA LEU A 23 -31.67 -20.48 -2.70
C LEU A 23 -30.76 -21.51 -2.02
N VAL A 24 -29.47 -21.47 -2.34
CA VAL A 24 -28.43 -22.32 -1.73
C VAL A 24 -27.26 -21.47 -1.26
N ASP A 25 -26.66 -21.87 -0.13
CA ASP A 25 -25.39 -21.35 0.34
C ASP A 25 -24.28 -22.30 -0.17
N LEU A 26 -23.26 -21.72 -0.80
CA LEU A 26 -22.11 -22.46 -1.32
C LEU A 26 -20.92 -22.29 -0.38
N THR A 27 -20.28 -23.41 -0.05
CA THR A 27 -18.91 -23.39 0.48
C THR A 27 -17.97 -23.62 -0.68
N VAL A 28 -17.02 -22.72 -0.87
CA VAL A 28 -16.05 -22.79 -1.97
C VAL A 28 -14.63 -22.79 -1.44
N THR A 29 -13.75 -23.51 -2.11
CA THR A 29 -12.31 -23.24 -2.08
C THR A 29 -11.99 -22.44 -3.34
N LEU A 30 -11.18 -21.41 -3.20
CA LEU A 30 -10.77 -20.56 -4.30
C LEU A 30 -9.33 -20.14 -4.09
N TRP A 31 -8.66 -19.77 -5.17
CA TRP A 31 -7.42 -19.02 -5.09
C TRP A 31 -7.73 -17.54 -5.30
N CYS A 32 -7.08 -16.71 -4.50
CA CYS A 32 -7.31 -15.29 -4.47
C CYS A 32 -5.96 -14.59 -4.48
N GLU A 33 -5.69 -13.89 -5.58
CA GLU A 33 -4.41 -13.21 -5.73
C GLU A 33 -4.26 -12.14 -4.65
N ASN A 34 -3.12 -12.14 -3.97
CA ASN A 34 -2.76 -11.15 -2.95
C ASN A 34 -3.73 -11.05 -1.76
N ALA A 35 -4.70 -11.96 -1.62
CA ALA A 35 -5.48 -12.07 -0.38
C ALA A 35 -4.63 -12.76 0.69
N VAL A 36 -3.85 -11.95 1.38
CA VAL A 36 -2.96 -12.39 2.44
C VAL A 36 -3.68 -12.51 3.77
N ALA A 37 -3.17 -13.36 4.66
CA ALA A 37 -3.66 -13.44 6.04
C ALA A 37 -3.54 -12.07 6.71
N GLY A 38 -4.53 -11.70 7.54
CA GLY A 38 -4.58 -10.38 8.20
C GLY A 38 -5.29 -9.27 7.39
N ALA A 39 -5.73 -9.54 6.15
CA ALA A 39 -6.43 -8.54 5.34
C ALA A 39 -7.85 -8.21 5.83
N GLU A 40 -8.54 -9.16 6.47
CA GLU A 40 -9.94 -9.02 6.89
C GLU A 40 -10.18 -7.82 7.83
N PRO A 41 -9.39 -7.60 8.90
CA PRO A 41 -9.51 -6.40 9.74
C PRO A 41 -9.42 -5.08 8.97
N VAL A 42 -8.57 -5.01 7.93
CA VAL A 42 -8.43 -3.78 7.12
C VAL A 42 -9.65 -3.60 6.21
N TRP A 43 -10.19 -4.69 5.65
CA TRP A 43 -11.46 -4.65 4.94
C TRP A 43 -12.64 -4.27 5.83
N ASP A 44 -12.65 -4.69 7.10
CA ASP A 44 -13.64 -4.28 8.09
C ASP A 44 -13.59 -2.77 8.32
N LEU A 45 -12.40 -2.18 8.43
CA LEU A 45 -12.23 -0.72 8.54
C LEU A 45 -12.84 0.01 7.33
N ILE A 46 -12.61 -0.49 6.12
CA ILE A 46 -13.20 0.09 4.90
C ILE A 46 -14.72 -0.07 4.90
N ARG A 47 -15.24 -1.27 5.19
CA ARG A 47 -16.68 -1.56 5.24
C ARG A 47 -17.42 -0.71 6.27
N ALA A 48 -16.78 -0.46 7.42
CA ALA A 48 -17.34 0.38 8.48
C ALA A 48 -17.12 1.89 8.25
N GLY A 49 -16.35 2.30 7.23
CA GLY A 49 -16.00 3.70 7.01
C GLY A 49 -15.03 4.27 8.06
N ASN A 50 -14.27 3.42 8.73
CA ASN A 50 -13.35 3.76 9.82
C ASN A 50 -11.90 3.95 9.36
N LEU A 51 -11.61 3.79 8.07
CA LEU A 51 -10.34 4.16 7.45
C LEU A 51 -10.29 5.69 7.22
N ASN A 52 -10.31 6.45 8.31
CA ASN A 52 -10.60 7.90 8.30
C ASN A 52 -9.45 8.78 8.81
N ARG A 53 -8.33 8.18 9.21
CA ARG A 53 -7.11 8.87 9.65
C ARG A 53 -5.88 8.08 9.25
N THR A 54 -4.76 8.78 9.06
CA THR A 54 -3.46 8.16 8.81
C THR A 54 -2.92 7.51 10.08
N GLY A 55 -1.97 6.59 9.89
CA GLY A 55 -1.23 5.94 10.97
C GLY A 55 -1.97 4.81 11.69
N LEU A 56 -3.06 4.32 11.14
CA LEU A 56 -3.76 3.13 11.67
C LEU A 56 -2.91 1.86 11.56
N TRP A 57 -1.88 1.86 10.71
CA TRP A 57 -0.92 0.77 10.52
C TRP A 57 0.26 0.80 11.51
N HIS A 58 0.44 1.88 12.29
CA HIS A 58 1.67 2.08 13.10
C HIS A 58 1.97 0.92 14.05
N ASP A 59 0.93 0.44 14.75
CA ASP A 59 1.06 -0.58 15.80
C ASP A 59 0.91 -2.02 15.26
N LEU A 60 0.76 -2.19 13.94
CA LEU A 60 0.66 -3.50 13.31
C LEU A 60 2.01 -4.22 13.30
N ALA A 61 1.97 -5.55 13.40
CA ALA A 61 3.13 -6.38 13.13
C ALA A 61 3.54 -6.29 11.64
N PRO A 62 4.79 -6.61 11.26
CA PRO A 62 5.22 -6.56 9.87
C PRO A 62 4.30 -7.31 8.90
N GLU A 63 3.86 -8.52 9.26
CA GLU A 63 2.97 -9.34 8.43
C GLU A 63 1.60 -8.68 8.23
N ASP A 64 1.09 -7.99 9.26
CA ASP A 64 -0.17 -7.26 9.20
C ASP A 64 -0.04 -5.95 8.40
N ARG A 65 1.16 -5.32 8.37
CA ARG A 65 1.44 -4.19 7.47
C ARG A 65 1.50 -4.65 6.02
N HIS A 66 2.04 -5.83 5.74
CA HIS A 66 1.97 -6.39 4.40
C HIS A 66 0.52 -6.63 3.97
N ALA A 67 -0.32 -7.11 4.88
CA ALA A 67 -1.76 -7.24 4.64
C ALA A 67 -2.45 -5.90 4.40
N TRP A 68 -2.08 -4.87 5.17
CA TRP A 68 -2.52 -3.50 4.94
C TRP A 68 -2.21 -3.02 3.53
N LEU A 69 -0.98 -3.23 3.04
CA LEU A 69 -0.55 -2.83 1.69
C LEU A 69 -1.33 -3.56 0.59
N SER A 70 -1.60 -4.86 0.76
CA SER A 70 -2.48 -5.60 -0.15
C SER A 70 -3.87 -4.96 -0.23
N VAL A 71 -4.49 -4.68 0.92
CA VAL A 71 -5.82 -4.05 0.95
C VAL A 71 -5.78 -2.63 0.37
N ALA A 72 -4.73 -1.87 0.64
CA ALA A 72 -4.53 -0.54 0.07
C ALA A 72 -4.47 -0.61 -1.47
N LEU A 73 -3.73 -1.56 -2.04
CA LEU A 73 -3.67 -1.79 -3.49
C LEU A 73 -5.06 -2.06 -4.08
N TRP A 74 -5.75 -3.07 -3.55
CA TRP A 74 -7.02 -3.57 -4.12
C TRP A 74 -8.24 -2.71 -3.79
N SER A 75 -8.12 -1.81 -2.81
CA SER A 75 -9.13 -0.78 -2.55
C SER A 75 -8.81 0.56 -3.22
N GLY A 76 -7.55 0.79 -3.60
CA GLY A 76 -7.05 2.07 -4.08
C GLY A 76 -7.77 2.60 -5.31
N GLU A 77 -8.04 1.76 -6.32
CA GLU A 77 -8.80 2.17 -7.51
C GLU A 77 -10.20 2.68 -7.14
N TYR A 78 -10.90 1.99 -6.25
CA TYR A 78 -12.22 2.38 -5.81
C TYR A 78 -12.20 3.63 -4.92
N GLN A 79 -11.20 3.76 -4.04
CA GLN A 79 -11.04 4.94 -3.19
C GLN A 79 -10.68 6.19 -4.01
N ARG A 80 -9.97 6.01 -5.13
CA ARG A 80 -9.60 7.07 -6.07
C ARG A 80 -10.54 7.20 -7.27
N GLN A 81 -11.63 6.43 -7.35
CA GLN A 81 -12.45 6.39 -8.56
C GLN A 81 -12.90 7.80 -8.98
N GLY A 82 -12.52 8.22 -10.18
CA GLY A 82 -12.82 9.54 -10.75
C GLY A 82 -11.98 10.69 -10.19
N ARG A 83 -11.02 10.43 -9.29
CA ARG A 83 -10.06 11.43 -8.79
C ARG A 83 -8.81 11.40 -9.68
N PRO A 84 -8.50 12.49 -10.40
CA PRO A 84 -7.23 12.58 -11.11
C PRO A 84 -6.08 12.61 -10.11
N ASP A 85 -4.88 12.34 -10.62
CA ASP A 85 -3.67 12.55 -9.84
C ASP A 85 -3.57 14.01 -9.38
N THR A 86 -2.95 14.17 -8.22
CA THR A 86 -2.47 15.46 -7.76
C THR A 86 -1.48 16.01 -8.79
N PRO A 87 -1.64 17.26 -9.27
CA PRO A 87 -0.79 17.81 -10.33
C PRO A 87 0.70 17.86 -9.95
N ALA A 88 1.57 17.98 -10.96
CA ALA A 88 2.99 18.18 -10.74
C ALA A 88 3.30 19.47 -9.96
N GLY A 89 4.48 19.52 -9.34
CA GLY A 89 4.99 20.65 -8.56
C GLY A 89 4.41 20.75 -7.14
N GLN A 90 3.64 19.75 -6.71
CA GLN A 90 3.11 19.69 -5.34
C GLN A 90 4.17 19.22 -4.34
N VAL A 91 3.86 19.40 -3.06
CA VAL A 91 4.71 19.00 -1.95
C VAL A 91 3.94 17.99 -1.10
N PHE A 92 4.52 16.80 -0.94
CA PHE A 92 4.04 15.78 -0.02
C PHE A 92 4.94 15.71 1.20
N THR A 93 4.39 15.26 2.33
CA THR A 93 5.15 15.11 3.58
C THR A 93 5.05 13.67 4.06
N LEU A 94 6.20 13.05 4.24
CA LEU A 94 6.40 11.69 4.71
C LEU A 94 6.95 11.75 6.15
N ASP A 95 6.20 11.20 7.10
CA ASP A 95 6.63 11.11 8.50
C ASP A 95 7.47 9.85 8.73
N GLY A 96 8.78 10.03 8.91
CA GLY A 96 9.75 8.96 9.12
C GLY A 96 9.74 8.32 10.50
N ARG A 97 9.03 8.88 11.50
CA ARG A 97 9.08 8.38 12.89
C ARG A 97 8.59 6.94 13.03
N HIS A 98 7.61 6.57 12.21
CA HIS A 98 6.97 5.25 12.23
C HIS A 98 7.50 4.30 11.16
N ILE A 99 8.49 4.73 10.37
CA ILE A 99 9.15 3.88 9.37
C ILE A 99 10.24 3.07 10.08
N VAL A 100 9.97 1.78 10.26
CA VAL A 100 10.80 0.83 11.01
C VAL A 100 11.29 -0.35 10.18
N ASP A 101 10.68 -0.56 9.02
CA ASP A 101 10.93 -1.63 8.07
C ASP A 101 10.44 -1.21 6.66
N ARG A 102 10.62 -2.09 5.68
CA ARG A 102 10.22 -1.85 4.29
C ARG A 102 8.71 -1.60 4.14
N ASP A 103 7.88 -2.40 4.82
CA ASP A 103 6.42 -2.31 4.66
C ASP A 103 5.85 -1.04 5.30
N SER A 104 6.40 -0.61 6.44
CA SER A 104 6.04 0.68 7.06
C SER A 104 6.46 1.87 6.20
N PHE A 105 7.54 1.80 5.43
CA PHE A 105 7.85 2.84 4.42
C PHE A 105 6.73 2.93 3.37
N TYR A 106 6.31 1.80 2.80
CA TYR A 106 5.26 1.78 1.78
C TYR A 106 3.90 2.24 2.33
N CYS A 107 3.58 1.89 3.58
CA CYS A 107 2.38 2.40 4.25
C CYS A 107 2.46 3.93 4.41
N ALA A 108 3.60 4.44 4.86
CA ALA A 108 3.80 5.87 5.11
C ALA A 108 3.73 6.70 3.81
N ILE A 109 4.38 6.27 2.72
CA ILE A 109 4.35 7.00 1.44
C ILE A 109 2.98 6.91 0.77
N GLY A 110 2.32 5.76 0.86
CA GLY A 110 0.95 5.58 0.42
C GLY A 110 0.00 6.58 1.09
N GLU A 111 0.12 6.73 2.42
CA GLU A 111 -0.70 7.69 3.16
C GLU A 111 -0.31 9.15 2.93
N ALA A 112 0.98 9.44 2.74
CA ALA A 112 1.46 10.78 2.42
C ALA A 112 0.87 11.31 1.11
N ILE A 113 0.70 10.44 0.11
CA ILE A 113 0.23 10.82 -1.23
C ILE A 113 -1.29 10.73 -1.35
N ASN A 114 -1.89 9.64 -0.85
CA ASN A 114 -3.29 9.32 -1.10
C ASN A 114 -4.21 9.44 0.12
N GLY A 115 -3.68 9.82 1.29
CA GLY A 115 -4.44 9.95 2.54
C GLY A 115 -4.64 8.62 3.27
N PRO A 116 -5.55 8.54 4.26
CA PRO A 116 -5.73 7.37 5.11
C PRO A 116 -5.83 6.03 4.36
N GLY A 117 -4.94 5.08 4.66
CA GLY A 117 -4.84 3.78 3.97
C GLY A 117 -4.56 3.86 2.46
N GLY A 118 -3.99 4.97 2.01
CA GLY A 118 -3.59 5.18 0.62
C GLY A 118 -2.49 4.21 0.18
N TYR A 119 -2.49 3.89 -1.11
CA TYR A 119 -1.48 3.04 -1.75
C TYR A 119 -0.56 3.86 -2.64
N PHE A 120 0.75 3.64 -2.54
CA PHE A 120 1.73 4.18 -3.48
C PHE A 120 2.95 3.24 -3.58
N GLY A 121 2.66 1.97 -3.85
CA GLY A 121 3.63 0.88 -3.90
C GLY A 121 3.60 0.00 -2.64
N TRP A 122 4.18 -1.19 -2.79
CA TRP A 122 4.35 -2.22 -1.74
C TRP A 122 5.65 -3.04 -1.93
N ASN A 123 6.42 -2.70 -2.97
CA ASN A 123 7.76 -3.18 -3.28
C ASN A 123 8.42 -2.13 -4.22
N LEU A 124 9.69 -2.33 -4.58
CA LEU A 124 10.46 -1.34 -5.34
C LEU A 124 9.89 -1.11 -6.74
N ASP A 125 9.53 -2.18 -7.46
CA ASP A 125 8.95 -2.08 -8.81
C ASP A 125 7.60 -1.38 -8.78
N ALA A 126 6.77 -1.68 -7.78
CA ALA A 126 5.46 -1.05 -7.63
C ALA A 126 5.57 0.44 -7.24
N LEU A 127 6.58 0.81 -6.46
CA LEU A 127 6.89 2.22 -6.20
C LEU A 127 7.31 2.92 -7.50
N ASP A 128 8.20 2.31 -8.28
CA ASP A 128 8.64 2.82 -9.57
C ASP A 128 7.46 3.03 -10.54
N ASP A 129 6.55 2.07 -10.61
CA ASP A 129 5.34 2.17 -11.42
C ASP A 129 4.39 3.26 -10.92
N CYS A 130 4.22 3.42 -9.60
CA CYS A 130 3.41 4.50 -9.03
C CYS A 130 3.95 5.88 -9.41
N LEU A 131 5.27 6.04 -9.43
CA LEU A 131 5.95 7.28 -9.79
C LEU A 131 5.81 7.67 -11.27
N ARG A 132 5.42 6.74 -12.14
CA ARG A 132 5.11 7.03 -13.55
C ARG A 132 3.73 7.69 -13.74
N GLY A 133 2.95 7.85 -12.67
CA GLY A 133 1.64 8.47 -12.67
C GLY A 133 0.49 7.48 -12.81
N GLY A 134 -0.73 7.99 -12.63
CA GLY A 134 -1.96 7.20 -12.54
C GLY A 134 -2.25 6.68 -11.14
N TRP A 135 -1.40 6.96 -10.14
CA TRP A 135 -1.43 6.37 -8.80
C TRP A 135 -1.60 7.39 -7.65
N GLY A 136 -1.92 8.65 -7.95
CA GLY A 136 -2.26 9.67 -6.94
C GLY A 136 -1.44 10.96 -7.06
N ALA A 137 -0.27 10.88 -7.69
CA ALA A 137 0.61 12.02 -7.89
C ALA A 137 1.26 11.97 -9.28
N THR A 138 1.33 13.13 -9.93
CA THR A 138 2.07 13.31 -11.17
C THR A 138 3.45 13.89 -10.87
N ALA A 139 4.53 13.19 -11.25
CA ALA A 139 5.89 13.72 -11.19
C ALA A 139 6.12 14.80 -12.26
N PRO A 140 7.03 15.77 -12.04
CA PRO A 140 7.87 15.96 -10.85
C PRO A 140 7.11 16.57 -9.66
N PHE A 141 7.49 16.22 -8.43
CA PHE A 141 6.99 16.82 -7.19
C PHE A 141 8.07 16.82 -6.11
N ALA A 142 7.82 17.49 -4.98
CA ALA A 142 8.72 17.47 -3.82
C ALA A 142 8.20 16.55 -2.71
N LEU A 143 9.11 15.82 -2.06
CA LEU A 143 8.82 15.00 -0.90
C LEU A 143 9.64 15.50 0.30
N HIS A 144 8.96 16.10 1.27
CA HIS A 144 9.56 16.39 2.56
C HIS A 144 9.56 15.11 3.40
N TRP A 145 10.75 14.59 3.71
CA TRP A 145 10.90 13.41 4.55
C TRP A 145 11.31 13.86 5.96
N ASP A 146 10.32 14.01 6.83
CA ASP A 146 10.52 14.42 8.23
C ASP A 146 11.02 13.23 9.05
N SER A 147 11.88 13.47 10.05
CA SER A 147 12.53 12.40 10.84
C SER A 147 13.28 11.38 9.96
N SER A 148 13.82 11.84 8.84
CA SER A 148 14.51 11.00 7.85
C SER A 148 15.74 10.30 8.42
N ALA A 149 16.43 10.92 9.37
CA ALA A 149 17.59 10.33 10.03
C ALA A 149 17.22 9.06 10.82
N GLU A 150 16.04 9.01 11.43
CA GLU A 150 15.54 7.83 12.13
C GLU A 150 15.18 6.71 11.14
N ALA A 151 14.46 7.06 10.08
CA ALA A 151 14.11 6.11 9.01
C ALA A 151 15.38 5.51 8.37
N ARG A 152 16.40 6.34 8.11
CA ARG A 152 17.69 5.90 7.57
C ARG A 152 18.40 4.89 8.47
N ALA A 153 18.37 5.11 9.78
CA ALA A 153 18.98 4.17 10.73
C ALA A 153 18.26 2.81 10.75
N ARG A 154 16.95 2.77 10.48
CA ARG A 154 16.14 1.55 10.51
C ARG A 154 16.11 0.82 9.16
N LEU A 155 16.13 1.55 8.05
CA LEU A 155 16.14 1.01 6.68
C LEU A 155 17.56 0.69 6.18
N ALA A 156 18.37 0.06 7.05
CA ALA A 156 19.77 -0.26 6.79
C ALA A 156 20.00 -1.63 6.11
N GLU A 157 18.92 -2.37 5.82
CA GLU A 157 18.97 -3.62 5.06
C GLU A 157 19.74 -3.43 3.75
N ARG A 158 20.59 -4.40 3.42
CA ARG A 158 21.39 -4.41 2.19
C ARG A 158 20.59 -5.02 1.05
N VAL A 159 20.41 -4.25 -0.01
CA VAL A 159 19.70 -4.67 -1.22
C VAL A 159 20.71 -4.85 -2.35
N PRO A 160 20.75 -6.03 -3.00
CA PRO A 160 21.57 -6.24 -4.18
C PRO A 160 21.15 -5.34 -5.35
N THR A 161 22.14 -4.78 -6.04
CA THR A 161 21.99 -3.98 -7.25
C THR A 161 22.96 -4.48 -8.32
N GLY A 162 22.83 -3.98 -9.55
CA GLY A 162 23.76 -4.32 -10.64
C GLY A 162 25.23 -3.96 -10.33
N ASP A 163 25.43 -2.93 -9.49
CA ASP A 163 26.75 -2.38 -9.14
C ASP A 163 27.24 -2.79 -7.74
N GLY A 164 26.52 -3.68 -7.04
CA GLY A 164 26.90 -4.18 -5.73
C GLY A 164 25.72 -4.28 -4.76
N GLU A 165 25.86 -3.67 -3.58
CA GLU A 165 24.79 -3.59 -2.60
C GLU A 165 24.69 -2.17 -2.04
N VAL A 166 23.47 -1.70 -1.82
CA VAL A 166 23.17 -0.41 -1.20
C VAL A 166 22.23 -0.60 -0.01
N SER A 167 22.07 0.42 0.83
CA SER A 167 21.02 0.36 1.85
C SER A 167 19.65 0.54 1.19
N LEU A 168 18.61 -0.06 1.77
CA LEU A 168 17.24 0.15 1.29
C LEU A 168 16.86 1.63 1.30
N PHE A 169 17.28 2.38 2.32
CA PHE A 169 17.06 3.83 2.36
C PHE A 169 17.65 4.56 1.15
N ASP A 170 18.92 4.28 0.82
CA ASP A 170 19.60 4.96 -0.30
C ASP A 170 18.99 4.55 -1.64
N LEU A 171 18.59 3.28 -1.80
CA LEU A 171 17.91 2.81 -3.01
C LEU A 171 16.54 3.48 -3.21
N LEU A 172 15.79 3.70 -2.13
CA LEU A 172 14.52 4.42 -2.19
C LEU A 172 14.73 5.87 -2.61
N LEU A 173 15.78 6.54 -2.13
CA LEU A 173 16.14 7.89 -2.58
C LEU A 173 16.48 7.91 -4.07
N GLU A 174 17.30 6.97 -4.52
CA GLU A 174 17.68 6.83 -5.93
C GLU A 174 16.45 6.70 -6.82
N ILE A 175 15.54 5.77 -6.52
CA ILE A 175 14.29 5.56 -7.29
C ILE A 175 13.42 6.83 -7.31
N LEU A 176 13.27 7.50 -6.17
CA LEU A 176 12.48 8.74 -6.08
C LEU A 176 13.10 9.85 -6.96
N GLU A 177 14.41 10.06 -6.86
CA GLU A 177 15.13 11.12 -7.58
C GLU A 177 15.18 10.85 -9.08
N GLU A 178 15.42 9.60 -9.51
CA GLU A 178 15.39 9.19 -10.92
C GLU A 178 14.03 9.42 -11.58
N ARG A 179 12.95 9.33 -10.79
CA ARG A 179 11.59 9.63 -11.24
C ARG A 179 11.18 11.08 -11.08
N GLY A 180 12.12 11.97 -10.79
CA GLY A 180 11.89 13.41 -10.74
C GLY A 180 11.24 13.90 -9.45
N VAL A 181 11.32 13.12 -8.36
CA VAL A 181 10.92 13.57 -7.02
C VAL A 181 12.10 14.28 -6.36
N SER A 182 11.92 15.53 -5.97
CA SER A 182 12.89 16.26 -5.15
C SER A 182 12.71 15.89 -3.69
N VAL A 183 13.61 15.08 -3.14
CA VAL A 183 13.54 14.65 -1.74
C VAL A 183 14.28 15.65 -0.84
N ILE A 184 13.61 16.14 0.19
CA ILE A 184 14.17 17.04 1.21
C ILE A 184 14.17 16.32 2.54
N LEU A 185 15.35 15.89 2.97
CA LEU A 185 15.57 15.19 4.24
C LEU A 185 15.55 16.19 5.41
N ARG A 186 14.74 15.91 6.43
CA ARG A 186 14.57 16.74 7.63
C ARG A 186 14.68 15.90 8.90
#